data_AF-A0A1D2JH11-F1
#
_entry.id   AF-A0A1D2JH11-F1
#
_cell.length_a   1.000
_cell.length_b   1.000
_cell.length_c   1.000
_cell.angle_alpha   90.00
_cell.angle_beta   90.00
_cell.angle_gamma   90.00
#
_symmetry.space_group_name_H-M   'P 1'
#
loop_
_entity.id
_entity.type
_entity.pdbx_description
1 polymer ?
#
loop_
_entity_poly.entity_id
_entity_poly.type
_entity_poly.pdbx_seq_one_letter_code
_entity_poly.pdbx_strand_id
1 'polypeptide(L)'
;MPSFSLQVHTIRDSSLDDTARKSLWTDEEEMWLIVTCMEQHTNEWLAQNMPGNSGRTSHSIAGHLADLRTKGKLPRSWRQENGNGVTSWSIAEDMEILEWILHAKTRIDPVVFVAADRSGTAITNRAEYLMADEVFAALVHDTEESLRLVQLNYDATEEGPEKEEAYDILVIAEDDSDRLIRDALQKSLASRS
;
A
#
# COMPACT_ATOMS: atom_id res chain seq x y z
N MET A 1 4.93 9.84 -18.28
CA MET A 1 4.58 9.22 -16.98
C MET A 1 5.45 9.87 -15.90
N PRO A 2 4.98 10.00 -14.65
CA PRO A 2 5.81 10.55 -13.57
C PRO A 2 6.97 9.58 -13.25
N SER A 3 8.18 10.11 -13.17
CA SER A 3 9.38 9.36 -12.75
C SER A 3 9.55 9.51 -11.25
N PHE A 4 9.85 8.41 -10.55
CA PHE A 4 10.11 8.41 -9.11
C PHE A 4 11.62 8.53 -8.83
N SER A 5 12.01 9.60 -8.16
CA SER A 5 13.41 9.90 -7.86
C SER A 5 13.94 9.14 -6.65
N LEU A 6 15.05 8.43 -6.82
CA LEU A 6 15.91 8.02 -5.70
C LEU A 6 16.52 9.27 -5.00
N GLN A 7 16.40 9.37 -3.68
CA GLN A 7 17.00 10.44 -2.88
C GLN A 7 18.17 9.94 -2.01
N VAL A 8 19.38 10.37 -2.37
CA VAL A 8 20.61 10.10 -1.59
C VAL A 8 20.73 11.07 -0.41
N HIS A 9 20.95 10.54 0.79
CA HIS A 9 21.31 11.30 2.01
C HIS A 9 22.84 11.51 2.10
N THR A 10 23.42 12.52 2.76
CA THR A 10 22.86 13.57 3.66
C THR A 10 23.32 14.99 3.22
N ILE A 11 23.83 16.00 3.96
CA ILE A 11 24.38 16.22 5.33
C ILE A 11 23.85 17.55 5.92
N ARG A 12 23.83 17.59 7.27
CA ARG A 12 23.58 18.72 8.21
C ARG A 12 23.91 20.15 7.75
N ASP A 13 23.07 21.09 8.19
CA ASP A 13 23.51 22.08 9.19
C ASP A 13 22.38 22.33 10.23
N SER A 14 22.47 23.37 11.06
CA SER A 14 22.01 23.36 12.45
C SER A 14 21.10 24.55 12.82
N SER A 15 20.36 24.41 13.94
CA SER A 15 19.61 25.46 14.66
C SER A 15 18.37 26.06 13.98
N LEU A 16 17.17 25.77 14.52
CA LEU A 16 16.19 26.77 15.02
C LEU A 16 14.93 26.11 15.66
N ASP A 17 14.26 26.88 16.53
CA ASP A 17 12.90 26.76 17.10
C ASP A 17 12.40 25.44 17.73
N ASP A 18 12.57 25.36 19.05
CA ASP A 18 12.07 24.31 19.96
C ASP A 18 10.57 24.44 20.35
N THR A 19 9.79 25.22 19.59
CA THR A 19 8.34 25.44 19.86
C THR A 19 7.45 25.37 18.62
N ALA A 20 8.01 25.16 17.42
CA ALA A 20 7.28 25.23 16.15
C ALA A 20 6.90 23.86 15.53
N ARG A 21 7.39 22.74 16.07
CA ARG A 21 6.99 21.39 15.61
C ARG A 21 5.56 21.05 16.05
N LYS A 22 4.58 21.47 15.25
CA LYS A 22 3.42 20.60 15.00
C LYS A 22 3.99 19.28 14.49
N SER A 23 3.88 18.20 15.25
CA SER A 23 4.48 16.92 14.87
C SER A 23 3.88 16.46 13.55
N LEU A 24 4.65 16.56 12.46
CA LEU A 24 4.27 16.05 11.15
C LEU A 24 4.11 14.53 11.28
N TRP A 25 3.12 13.97 10.60
CA TRP A 25 3.02 12.51 10.48
C TRP A 25 4.14 12.03 9.57
N THR A 26 4.85 10.99 9.97
CA THR A 26 5.76 10.27 9.06
C THR A 26 4.94 9.34 8.16
N ASP A 27 5.52 8.93 7.03
CA ASP A 27 4.86 7.99 6.12
C ASP A 27 4.63 6.62 6.79
N GLU A 28 5.52 6.21 7.72
CA GLU A 28 5.37 5.01 8.56
C GLU A 28 4.17 5.13 9.52
N GLU A 29 4.01 6.29 10.18
CA GLU A 29 2.86 6.55 11.04
C GLU A 29 1.54 6.64 10.26
N GLU A 30 1.54 7.36 9.12
CA GLU A 30 0.35 7.47 8.25
C GLU A 30 -0.05 6.09 7.72
N MET A 31 0.92 5.28 7.26
CA MET A 31 0.65 3.94 6.71
C MET A 31 0.17 2.95 7.78
N TRP A 32 0.85 2.89 8.94
CA TRP A 32 0.39 2.07 10.08
C TRP A 32 -1.03 2.47 10.47
N LEU A 33 -1.31 3.77 10.57
CA LEU A 33 -2.64 4.25 10.93
C LEU A 33 -3.69 3.88 9.87
N ILE A 34 -3.39 4.02 8.58
CA ILE A 34 -4.30 3.67 7.48
C ILE A 34 -4.65 2.17 7.56
N VAL A 35 -3.64 1.29 7.56
CA VAL A 35 -3.84 -0.17 7.61
C VAL A 35 -4.58 -0.57 8.88
N THR A 36 -4.13 -0.14 10.06
CA THR A 36 -4.78 -0.51 11.33
C THR A 36 -6.18 0.11 11.48
N CYS A 37 -6.52 1.17 10.73
CA CYS A 37 -7.88 1.70 10.64
C CYS A 37 -8.82 0.94 9.70
N MET A 38 -8.37 -0.12 9.01
CA MET A 38 -9.25 -1.07 8.32
C MET A 38 -10.02 -1.94 9.32
N GLU A 39 -9.44 -2.16 10.50
CA GLU A 39 -10.08 -2.80 11.66
C GLU A 39 -10.79 -1.76 12.53
N GLN A 40 -11.83 -2.19 13.27
CA GLN A 40 -12.73 -1.28 14.02
C GLN A 40 -12.16 -0.78 15.37
N HIS A 41 -10.86 -0.48 15.42
CA HIS A 41 -10.19 0.05 16.62
C HIS A 41 -10.71 1.44 17.01
N THR A 42 -10.63 1.77 18.30
CA THR A 42 -10.94 3.12 18.79
C THR A 42 -9.73 4.04 18.59
N ASN A 43 -9.97 5.35 18.47
CA ASN A 43 -8.85 6.32 18.41
C ASN A 43 -8.02 6.33 19.71
N GLU A 44 -8.62 5.91 20.82
CA GLU A 44 -7.96 5.71 22.11
C GLU A 44 -6.97 4.53 22.05
N TRP A 45 -7.40 3.39 21.52
CA TRP A 45 -6.55 2.22 21.32
C TRP A 45 -5.42 2.52 20.32
N LEU A 46 -5.74 3.19 19.21
CA LEU A 46 -4.75 3.58 18.19
C LEU A 46 -3.68 4.51 18.77
N ALA A 47 -4.05 5.45 19.65
CA ALA A 47 -3.10 6.32 20.34
C ALA A 47 -2.16 5.54 21.28
N GLN A 48 -2.68 4.51 21.96
CA GLN A 48 -1.92 3.70 22.91
C GLN A 48 -1.00 2.67 22.24
N ASN A 49 -1.30 2.23 21.02
CA ASN A 49 -0.55 1.20 20.28
C ASN A 49 0.27 1.78 19.12
N MET A 50 0.28 3.10 18.93
CA MET A 50 1.01 3.78 17.87
C MET A 50 2.53 3.49 17.97
N PRO A 51 3.21 3.10 16.87
CA PRO A 51 4.65 2.86 16.89
C PRO A 51 5.47 4.09 17.30
N GLY A 52 6.72 3.83 17.71
CA GLY A 52 7.76 4.86 17.93
C GLY A 52 7.62 5.75 19.17
N ASN A 53 6.66 5.50 20.08
CA ASN A 53 6.33 6.42 21.19
C ASN A 53 6.05 7.86 20.69
N SER A 54 5.32 7.93 19.58
CA SER A 54 5.05 9.13 18.78
C SER A 54 4.26 10.26 19.49
N GLY A 55 3.72 10.01 20.68
CA GLY A 55 2.92 10.99 21.42
C GLY A 55 1.58 11.36 20.74
N ARG A 56 1.13 10.58 19.74
CA ARG A 56 -0.17 10.79 19.08
C ARG A 56 -1.29 10.60 20.09
N THR A 57 -2.22 11.54 20.11
CA THR A 57 -3.44 11.48 20.92
C THR A 57 -4.63 10.99 20.09
N SER A 58 -5.64 10.44 20.78
CA SER A 58 -6.96 10.10 20.23
C SER A 58 -7.60 11.26 19.43
N HIS A 59 -7.38 12.50 19.88
CA HIS A 59 -7.82 13.71 19.17
C HIS A 59 -7.02 13.99 17.89
N SER A 60 -5.68 13.89 17.92
CA SER A 60 -4.86 14.08 16.71
C SER A 60 -5.11 12.99 15.65
N ILE A 61 -5.37 11.75 16.07
CA ILE A 61 -5.78 10.65 15.17
C ILE A 61 -7.14 10.96 14.53
N ALA A 62 -8.12 11.42 15.31
CA ALA A 62 -9.41 11.83 14.79
C ALA A 62 -9.30 12.97 13.76
N GLY A 63 -8.48 13.98 14.06
CA GLY A 63 -8.21 15.11 13.16
C GLY A 63 -7.52 14.69 11.86
N HIS A 64 -6.50 13.84 11.94
CA HIS A 64 -5.75 13.38 10.77
C HIS A 64 -6.61 12.54 9.82
N LEU A 65 -7.37 11.58 10.37
CA LEU A 65 -8.30 10.76 9.60
C LEU A 65 -9.49 11.53 9.03
N ALA A 66 -9.80 12.72 9.56
CA ALA A 66 -10.78 13.63 8.97
C ALA A 66 -10.16 14.48 7.84
N ASP A 67 -8.92 14.94 8.01
CA ASP A 67 -8.16 15.69 7.00
C ASP A 67 -7.86 14.84 5.75
N LEU A 68 -7.40 13.59 5.92
CA LEU A 68 -7.20 12.64 4.83
C LEU A 68 -8.48 12.42 4.01
N ARG A 69 -9.62 12.18 4.67
CA ARG A 69 -10.93 12.06 4.00
C ARG A 69 -11.36 13.34 3.28
N THR A 70 -11.09 14.50 3.88
CA THR A 70 -11.42 15.80 3.29
C THR A 70 -10.58 16.10 2.05
N LYS A 71 -9.33 15.61 2.01
CA LYS A 71 -8.41 15.70 0.88
C LYS A 71 -8.60 14.62 -0.19
N GLY A 72 -9.55 13.70 -0.03
CA GLY A 72 -9.74 12.57 -0.94
C GLY A 72 -8.61 11.53 -0.87
N LYS A 73 -7.86 11.48 0.25
CA LYS A 73 -6.80 10.51 0.53
C LYS A 73 -7.27 9.26 1.29
N LEU A 74 -8.53 9.19 1.73
CA LEU A 74 -9.04 8.06 2.51
C LEU A 74 -10.56 7.92 2.31
N PRO A 75 -11.09 6.70 2.14
CA PRO A 75 -12.53 6.49 2.14
C PRO A 75 -13.21 6.94 3.44
N ARG A 76 -14.46 7.39 3.32
CA ARG A 76 -15.31 7.71 4.47
C ARG A 76 -15.63 6.42 5.23
N SER A 77 -15.96 5.37 4.49
CA SER A 77 -16.29 4.03 5.01
C SER A 77 -15.09 3.22 5.51
N TRP A 78 -13.86 3.72 5.44
CA TRP A 78 -12.64 2.93 5.68
C TRP A 78 -12.65 2.06 6.95
N ARG A 79 -13.10 2.61 8.09
CA ARG A 79 -13.20 1.87 9.36
C ARG A 79 -14.58 1.22 9.58
N GLN A 80 -15.63 1.75 8.96
CA GLN A 80 -17.01 1.30 9.17
C GLN A 80 -17.76 1.36 7.85
N GLU A 81 -18.23 0.21 7.40
CA GLU A 81 -19.03 0.07 6.19
C GLU A 81 -20.32 0.90 6.30
N ASN A 82 -20.39 1.99 5.53
CA ASN A 82 -21.64 2.70 5.33
C ASN A 82 -22.47 1.92 4.31
N GLY A 83 -23.80 1.91 4.47
CA GLY A 83 -24.74 1.17 3.60
C GLY A 83 -24.88 1.67 2.15
N ASN A 84 -23.83 2.30 1.60
CA ASN A 84 -23.69 2.60 0.19
C ASN A 84 -23.49 1.26 -0.55
N GLY A 85 -24.52 0.82 -1.29
CA GLY A 85 -24.57 -0.55 -1.83
C GLY A 85 -23.38 -0.94 -2.71
N VAL A 86 -23.00 -2.22 -2.64
CA VAL A 86 -21.79 -2.79 -3.27
C VAL A 86 -21.71 -2.45 -4.76
N THR A 87 -20.77 -1.58 -5.11
CA THR A 87 -20.31 -1.37 -6.49
C THR A 87 -19.42 -2.53 -6.94
N SER A 88 -19.37 -2.81 -8.23
CA SER A 88 -18.41 -3.76 -8.82
C SER A 88 -16.98 -3.39 -8.42
N TRP A 89 -16.16 -4.39 -8.10
CA TRP A 89 -14.71 -4.21 -7.96
C TRP A 89 -14.07 -3.91 -9.31
N SER A 90 -13.15 -2.95 -9.34
CA SER A 90 -12.34 -2.63 -10.50
C SER A 90 -10.98 -3.35 -10.44
N ILE A 91 -10.37 -3.58 -11.60
CA ILE A 91 -9.05 -4.21 -11.68
C ILE A 91 -7.98 -3.41 -10.90
N ALA A 92 -8.09 -2.08 -10.83
CA ALA A 92 -7.16 -1.26 -10.03
C ALA A 92 -7.29 -1.53 -8.52
N GLU A 93 -8.52 -1.64 -8.01
CA GLU A 93 -8.77 -2.01 -6.61
C GLU A 93 -8.31 -3.45 -6.31
N ASP A 94 -8.47 -4.37 -7.25
CA ASP A 94 -8.02 -5.76 -7.08
C ASP A 94 -6.49 -5.88 -7.11
N MET A 95 -5.79 -5.13 -7.96
CA MET A 95 -4.32 -5.11 -8.00
C MET A 95 -3.72 -4.52 -6.72
N GLU A 96 -4.24 -3.39 -6.25
CA GLU A 96 -3.85 -2.77 -4.97
C GLU A 96 -4.04 -3.74 -3.78
N ILE A 97 -5.08 -4.58 -3.81
CA ILE A 97 -5.29 -5.62 -2.80
C ILE A 97 -4.22 -6.72 -2.87
N LEU A 98 -3.72 -7.05 -4.06
CA LEU A 98 -2.62 -8.01 -4.24
C LEU A 98 -1.30 -7.42 -3.77
N GLU A 99 -0.99 -6.17 -4.12
CA GLU A 99 0.18 -5.43 -3.60
C GLU A 99 0.17 -5.36 -2.06
N TRP A 100 -0.99 -5.05 -1.45
CA TRP A 100 -1.17 -5.10 0.00
C TRP A 100 -0.87 -6.48 0.59
N ILE A 101 -1.31 -7.57 -0.05
CA ILE A 101 -1.02 -8.95 0.38
C ILE A 101 0.49 -9.25 0.27
N LEU A 102 1.12 -8.90 -0.85
CA LEU A 102 2.56 -9.14 -1.09
C LEU A 102 3.44 -8.36 -0.11
N HIS A 103 3.08 -7.11 0.20
CA HIS A 103 3.69 -6.33 1.29
C HIS A 103 3.25 -6.77 2.70
N ALA A 104 2.94 -8.05 2.90
CA ALA A 104 2.58 -8.68 4.18
C ALA A 104 1.45 -7.96 4.95
N LYS A 105 0.52 -7.34 4.21
CA LYS A 105 -0.56 -6.47 4.70
C LYS A 105 -0.12 -5.18 5.41
N THR A 106 1.12 -4.73 5.20
CA THR A 106 1.70 -3.55 5.90
C THR A 106 1.60 -2.22 5.13
N ARG A 107 1.35 -2.25 3.82
CA ARG A 107 1.28 -1.06 2.95
C ARG A 107 0.13 -1.16 1.96
N ILE A 108 -0.64 -0.07 1.80
CA ILE A 108 -1.77 0.03 0.86
C ILE A 108 -1.98 1.51 0.46
N ASP A 109 -2.31 1.83 -0.79
CA ASP A 109 -2.80 3.16 -1.17
C ASP A 109 -4.34 3.23 -0.99
N PRO A 110 -4.83 3.92 0.07
CA PRO A 110 -6.26 4.11 0.26
C PRO A 110 -6.94 4.93 -0.85
N VAL A 111 -6.20 5.72 -1.65
CA VAL A 111 -6.75 6.58 -2.72
C VAL A 111 -7.50 5.77 -3.77
N VAL A 112 -6.99 4.59 -4.13
CA VAL A 112 -7.59 3.69 -5.13
C VAL A 112 -9.06 3.39 -4.81
N PHE A 113 -9.38 3.25 -3.53
CA PHE A 113 -10.71 2.88 -3.02
C PHE A 113 -11.64 4.08 -2.74
N VAL A 114 -11.17 5.32 -2.87
CA VAL A 114 -11.95 6.54 -2.53
C VAL A 114 -13.15 6.74 -3.45
N ALA A 115 -13.02 6.41 -4.73
CA ALA A 115 -14.10 6.58 -5.71
C ALA A 115 -15.29 5.64 -5.45
N ALA A 116 -15.02 4.45 -4.91
CA ALA A 116 -16.03 3.45 -4.53
C ALA A 116 -16.42 3.49 -3.04
N ASP A 117 -15.75 4.35 -2.25
CA ASP A 117 -15.91 4.48 -0.78
C ASP A 117 -15.86 3.12 -0.04
N ARG A 118 -14.86 2.28 -0.32
CA ARG A 118 -14.76 0.95 0.32
C ARG A 118 -14.49 1.04 1.83
N SER A 119 -14.93 0.01 2.56
CA SER A 119 -14.50 -0.27 3.93
C SER A 119 -13.31 -1.24 3.94
N GLY A 120 -12.49 -1.17 4.99
CA GLY A 120 -11.42 -2.13 5.24
C GLY A 120 -11.93 -3.56 5.37
N THR A 121 -13.13 -3.75 5.93
CA THR A 121 -13.80 -5.06 5.97
C THR A 121 -14.12 -5.59 4.56
N ALA A 122 -14.64 -4.74 3.66
CA ALA A 122 -14.90 -5.14 2.28
C ALA A 122 -13.59 -5.48 1.53
N ILE A 123 -12.51 -4.74 1.80
CA ILE A 123 -11.17 -5.00 1.26
C ILE A 123 -10.61 -6.34 1.76
N THR A 124 -10.68 -6.63 3.06
CA THR A 124 -10.26 -7.93 3.62
C THR A 124 -11.07 -9.10 3.04
N ASN A 125 -12.40 -8.97 2.96
CA ASN A 125 -13.25 -9.99 2.34
C ASN A 125 -12.91 -10.19 0.85
N ARG A 126 -12.51 -9.13 0.14
CA ARG A 126 -12.08 -9.21 -1.26
C ARG A 126 -10.71 -9.85 -1.41
N ALA A 127 -9.76 -9.57 -0.51
CA ALA A 127 -8.46 -10.24 -0.44
C ALA A 127 -8.60 -11.76 -0.26
N GLU A 128 -9.46 -12.18 0.67
CA GLU A 128 -9.79 -13.60 0.89
C GLU A 128 -10.45 -14.23 -0.36
N TYR A 129 -11.39 -13.52 -1.00
CA TYR A 129 -11.99 -13.99 -2.25
C TYR A 129 -10.95 -14.14 -3.37
N LEU A 130 -10.07 -13.16 -3.60
CA LEU A 130 -9.10 -13.19 -4.69
C LEU A 130 -8.17 -14.41 -4.57
N MET A 131 -7.59 -14.61 -3.39
CA MET A 131 -6.62 -15.68 -3.10
C MET A 131 -7.26 -17.08 -2.89
N ALA A 132 -8.59 -17.19 -2.93
CA ALA A 132 -9.30 -18.49 -2.83
C ALA A 132 -9.20 -19.35 -4.12
N ASP A 133 -8.65 -18.82 -5.21
CA ASP A 133 -8.19 -19.62 -6.35
C ASP A 133 -6.70 -19.96 -6.15
N GLU A 134 -6.44 -21.21 -5.74
CA GLU A 134 -5.09 -21.70 -5.43
C GLU A 134 -4.11 -21.59 -6.62
N VAL A 135 -4.62 -21.67 -7.86
CA VAL A 135 -3.79 -21.59 -9.07
C VAL A 135 -3.40 -20.14 -9.36
N PHE A 136 -4.34 -19.21 -9.17
CA PHE A 136 -4.06 -17.78 -9.26
C PHE A 136 -3.14 -17.31 -8.11
N ALA A 137 -3.40 -17.74 -6.88
CA ALA A 137 -2.59 -17.41 -5.71
C ALA A 137 -1.14 -17.90 -5.86
N ALA A 138 -0.93 -19.12 -6.37
CA ALA A 138 0.40 -19.64 -6.68
C ALA A 138 1.11 -18.76 -7.72
N LEU A 139 0.45 -18.45 -8.85
CA LEU A 139 1.01 -17.59 -9.89
C LEU A 139 1.43 -16.21 -9.38
N VAL A 140 0.62 -15.59 -8.51
CA VAL A 140 0.95 -14.28 -7.89
C VAL A 140 2.24 -14.39 -7.07
N HIS A 141 2.38 -15.42 -6.23
CA HIS A 141 3.58 -15.60 -5.40
C HIS A 141 4.83 -16.03 -6.20
N ASP A 142 4.67 -16.90 -7.20
CA ASP A 142 5.76 -17.32 -8.10
C ASP A 142 6.28 -16.15 -8.96
N THR A 143 5.40 -15.23 -9.34
CA THR A 143 5.76 -14.00 -10.10
C THR A 143 6.53 -13.04 -9.20
N GLU A 144 6.04 -12.76 -7.99
CA GLU A 144 6.74 -11.91 -7.01
C GLU A 144 8.13 -12.45 -6.64
N GLU A 145 8.25 -13.75 -6.35
CA GLU A 145 9.56 -14.36 -6.05
C GLU A 145 10.51 -14.28 -7.26
N SER A 146 9.98 -14.40 -8.49
CA SER A 146 10.79 -14.22 -9.71
C SER A 146 11.30 -12.78 -9.84
N LEU A 147 10.46 -11.78 -9.61
CA LEU A 147 10.85 -10.37 -9.60
C LEU A 147 11.87 -10.07 -8.49
N ARG A 148 11.64 -10.60 -7.28
CA ARG A 148 12.55 -10.46 -6.13
C ARG A 148 13.94 -11.06 -6.39
N LEU A 149 14.02 -12.12 -7.20
CA LEU A 149 15.31 -12.69 -7.63
C LEU A 149 16.02 -11.81 -8.67
N VAL A 150 15.29 -11.13 -9.56
CA VAL A 150 15.86 -10.13 -10.48
C VAL A 150 16.36 -8.90 -9.73
N GLN A 151 15.57 -8.37 -8.79
CA GLN A 151 15.99 -7.28 -7.89
C GLN A 151 17.27 -7.64 -7.13
N LEU A 152 17.33 -8.84 -6.54
CA LEU A 152 18.52 -9.31 -5.82
C LEU A 152 19.76 -9.42 -6.72
N ASN A 153 19.59 -9.79 -7.99
CA ASN A 153 20.69 -9.81 -8.97
C ASN A 153 21.17 -8.39 -9.30
N TYR A 154 20.25 -7.45 -9.54
CA TYR A 154 20.59 -6.04 -9.74
C TYR A 154 21.30 -5.45 -8.52
N ASP A 155 20.78 -5.66 -7.31
CA ASP A 155 21.38 -5.17 -6.06
C ASP A 155 22.81 -5.69 -5.86
N ALA A 156 23.05 -6.97 -6.19
CA ALA A 156 24.35 -7.62 -6.06
C ALA A 156 25.37 -7.28 -7.16
N THR A 157 24.94 -6.68 -8.27
CA THR A 157 25.84 -6.29 -9.38
C THR A 157 26.66 -5.05 -8.99
N GLU A 158 27.96 -5.04 -9.32
CA GLU A 158 28.86 -3.90 -9.05
C GLU A 158 28.59 -2.73 -10.02
N GLU A 159 28.93 -1.51 -9.60
CA GLU A 159 28.72 -0.28 -10.38
C GLU A 159 29.52 -0.28 -11.70
N GLY A 160 28.81 -0.22 -12.83
CA GLY A 160 29.38 -0.24 -14.18
C GLY A 160 28.34 -0.59 -15.25
N PRO A 161 28.75 -0.88 -16.50
CA PRO A 161 27.81 -1.21 -17.58
C PRO A 161 26.93 -2.43 -17.29
N GLU A 162 27.43 -3.40 -16.52
CA GLU A 162 26.66 -4.57 -16.08
C GLU A 162 25.52 -4.19 -15.11
N LYS A 163 25.66 -3.09 -14.35
CA LYS A 163 24.60 -2.50 -13.51
C LYS A 163 23.50 -1.87 -14.36
N GLU A 164 23.87 -1.23 -15.46
CA GLU A 164 22.93 -0.64 -16.43
C GLU A 164 22.12 -1.75 -17.13
N GLU A 165 22.77 -2.83 -17.59
CA GLU A 165 22.08 -4.00 -18.16
C GLU A 165 21.17 -4.70 -17.13
N ALA A 166 21.64 -4.88 -15.88
CA ALA A 166 20.83 -5.46 -14.81
C ALA A 166 19.63 -4.58 -14.42
N TYR A 167 19.74 -3.24 -14.55
CA TYR A 167 18.62 -2.31 -14.35
C TYR A 167 17.59 -2.41 -15.48
N ASP A 168 18.02 -2.46 -16.74
CA ASP A 168 17.11 -2.65 -17.88
C ASP A 168 16.35 -3.99 -17.78
N ILE A 169 17.01 -5.06 -17.31
CA ILE A 169 16.38 -6.35 -17.03
C ILE A 169 15.35 -6.25 -15.89
N LEU A 170 15.66 -5.50 -14.82
CA LEU A 170 14.75 -5.26 -13.70
C LEU A 170 13.47 -4.53 -14.16
N VAL A 171 13.61 -3.43 -14.89
CA VAL A 171 12.46 -2.64 -15.39
C VAL A 171 11.56 -3.50 -16.31
N ILE A 172 12.15 -4.35 -17.15
CA ILE A 172 11.38 -5.29 -17.98
C ILE A 172 10.66 -6.32 -17.11
N ALA A 173 11.28 -6.82 -16.04
CA ALA A 173 10.67 -7.77 -15.12
C ALA A 173 9.53 -7.16 -14.30
N GLU A 174 9.61 -5.88 -13.92
CA GLU A 174 8.53 -5.13 -13.25
C GLU A 174 7.31 -5.01 -14.18
N ASP A 175 7.49 -4.49 -15.39
CA ASP A 175 6.42 -4.31 -16.40
C ASP A 175 5.74 -5.64 -16.76
N ASP A 176 6.51 -6.71 -16.95
CA ASP A 176 5.96 -8.03 -17.25
C ASP A 176 5.27 -8.69 -16.05
N SER A 177 5.69 -8.40 -14.82
CA SER A 177 5.06 -8.95 -13.60
C SER A 177 3.66 -8.37 -13.37
N ASP A 178 3.50 -7.04 -13.45
CA ASP A 178 2.19 -6.37 -13.42
C ASP A 178 1.27 -6.93 -14.52
N ARG A 179 1.79 -7.04 -15.74
CA ARG A 179 1.06 -7.57 -16.89
C ARG A 179 0.61 -9.01 -16.68
N LEU A 180 1.49 -9.90 -16.19
CA LEU A 180 1.18 -11.31 -15.94
C LEU A 180 0.14 -11.49 -14.84
N ILE A 181 0.29 -10.79 -13.71
CA ILE A 181 -0.66 -10.84 -12.59
C ILE A 181 -2.02 -10.31 -13.04
N ARG A 182 -2.07 -9.17 -13.75
CA ARG A 182 -3.32 -8.59 -14.27
C ARG A 182 -4.02 -9.50 -15.28
N ASP A 183 -3.27 -10.12 -16.19
CA ASP A 183 -3.78 -11.10 -17.15
C ASP A 183 -4.33 -12.37 -16.49
N ALA A 184 -3.69 -12.82 -15.40
CA ALA A 184 -4.13 -13.98 -14.63
C ALA A 184 -5.37 -13.65 -13.77
N LEU A 185 -5.40 -12.48 -13.14
CA LEU A 185 -6.53 -11.95 -12.38
C LEU A 185 -7.79 -11.90 -13.24
N GLN A 186 -7.73 -11.34 -14.45
CA GLN A 186 -8.88 -11.27 -15.34
C GLN A 186 -9.42 -12.66 -15.72
N LYS A 187 -8.54 -13.65 -15.96
CA LYS A 187 -8.93 -15.03 -16.25
C LYS A 187 -9.56 -15.71 -15.01
N SER A 188 -8.99 -15.49 -13.83
CA SER A 188 -9.45 -16.05 -12.56
C SER A 188 -10.77 -15.41 -12.07
N LEU A 189 -11.06 -14.17 -12.45
CA LEU A 189 -12.38 -13.56 -12.22
C LEU A 189 -13.43 -14.09 -13.22
N ALA A 190 -13.06 -14.21 -14.50
CA ALA A 190 -13.96 -14.70 -15.56
C ALA A 190 -14.31 -16.20 -15.48
N SER A 191 -13.55 -16.99 -14.71
CA SER A 191 -13.89 -18.39 -14.40
C SER A 191 -14.84 -18.55 -13.19
N ARG A 192 -15.10 -17.46 -12.45
CA ARG A 192 -15.86 -17.42 -11.20
C ARG A 192 -17.19 -16.65 -11.28
N SER A 193 -17.58 -16.20 -12.48
CA SER A 193 -18.78 -15.41 -12.78
C SER A 193 -19.90 -16.22 -13.45
#